data_AF-A0A1Y3P4P8-F1
#
_entry.id   AF-A0A1Y3P4P8-F1
#
_cell.length_a   1.000
_cell.length_b   1.000
_cell.length_c   1.000
_cell.angle_alpha   90.00
_cell.angle_beta   90.00
_cell.angle_gamma   90.00
#
_symmetry.space_group_name_H-M   'P 1'
#
loop_
_entity.id
_entity.type
_entity.pdbx_description
1 polymer ?
#
loop_
_entity_poly.entity_id
_entity_poly.type
_entity_poly.pdbx_seq_one_letter_code
_entity_poly.pdbx_strand_id
1 'polypeptide(L)'
;MPKEFDVYEYCESLSDSDRISDQVIGWTGRWSMMGSFMVCTQCLATQQVDLSGEPFVNAEDCPAAQRGKYPWRELKSVLGMVPTQKGEEGFHIRK
;
A
#
# COMPACT_ATOMS: atom_id res chain seq x y z
N MET A 1 -30.19 -2.01 -15.46
CA MET A 1 -29.18 -3.00 -15.01
C MET A 1 -28.57 -2.47 -13.72
N PRO A 2 -28.42 -3.27 -12.65
CA PRO A 2 -27.71 -2.82 -11.47
C PRO A 2 -26.25 -2.52 -11.84
N LYS A 3 -25.67 -1.45 -11.30
CA LYS A 3 -24.23 -1.16 -11.45
C LYS A 3 -23.48 -2.32 -10.79
N GLU A 4 -22.58 -2.97 -11.53
CA GLU A 4 -21.70 -4.00 -10.98
C GLU A 4 -20.82 -3.38 -9.89
N PHE A 5 -20.60 -4.10 -8.80
CA PHE A 5 -19.76 -3.63 -7.71
C PHE A 5 -18.29 -3.75 -8.12
N ASP A 6 -17.64 -2.60 -8.31
CA ASP A 6 -16.21 -2.53 -8.57
C ASP A 6 -15.43 -2.51 -7.26
N VAL A 7 -14.76 -3.64 -6.97
CA VAL A 7 -13.94 -3.81 -5.77
C VAL A 7 -12.76 -2.84 -5.75
N TYR A 8 -12.16 -2.56 -6.91
CA TYR A 8 -11.03 -1.65 -7.03
C TYR A 8 -11.47 -0.21 -6.72
N GLU A 9 -12.57 0.26 -7.32
CA GLU A 9 -13.14 1.59 -7.06
C GLU A 9 -13.51 1.74 -5.56
N TYR A 10 -14.10 0.70 -4.97
CA TYR A 10 -14.43 0.69 -3.55
C TYR A 10 -13.19 0.82 -2.65
N CYS A 11 -12.18 -0.04 -2.84
CA CYS A 11 -10.95 0.05 -2.04
C CYS A 11 -10.25 1.40 -2.23
N GLU A 12 -10.19 1.91 -3.46
CA GLU A 12 -9.58 3.20 -3.72
C GLU A 12 -10.25 4.33 -2.92
N SER A 13 -11.58 4.32 -2.83
CA SER A 13 -12.35 5.30 -2.05
C SER A 13 -12.05 5.29 -0.54
N LEU A 14 -11.49 4.19 -0.02
CA LEU A 14 -11.13 4.06 1.40
C LEU A 14 -9.72 4.57 1.72
N SER A 15 -8.92 4.90 0.71
CA SER A 15 -7.51 5.32 0.88
C SER A 15 -7.34 6.68 1.55
N ASP A 16 -8.41 7.46 1.68
CA ASP A 16 -8.41 8.77 2.35
C ASP A 16 -9.16 8.75 3.69
N SER A 17 -9.51 7.56 4.21
CA SER A 17 -10.23 7.41 5.48
C SER A 17 -9.33 7.70 6.69
N ASP A 18 -9.90 8.24 7.76
CA ASP A 18 -9.20 8.42 9.05
C ASP A 18 -9.05 7.09 9.82
N ARG A 19 -9.75 6.03 9.40
CA ARG A 19 -9.72 4.73 10.07
C ARG A 19 -8.61 3.86 9.49
N ILE A 20 -7.75 3.36 10.37
CA ILE A 20 -6.64 2.48 9.97
C ILE A 20 -7.11 1.25 9.19
N SER A 21 -8.26 0.66 9.55
CA SER A 21 -8.83 -0.48 8.83
C SER A 21 -9.11 -0.17 7.36
N ASP A 22 -9.63 1.03 7.11
CA ASP A 22 -10.08 1.45 5.79
C ASP A 22 -8.88 1.83 4.93
N GLN A 23 -7.90 2.51 5.53
CA GLN A 23 -6.59 2.80 4.91
C GLN A 23 -5.85 1.53 4.50
N VAL A 24 -5.85 0.50 5.36
CA VAL A 24 -5.28 -0.81 5.03
C VAL A 24 -6.04 -1.43 3.85
N ILE A 25 -7.37 -1.44 3.89
CA ILE A 25 -8.19 -1.99 2.78
C ILE A 25 -7.87 -1.25 1.48
N GLY A 26 -7.83 0.08 1.51
CA GLY A 26 -7.57 0.88 0.33
C GLY A 26 -6.18 0.66 -0.25
N TRP A 27 -5.18 0.53 0.60
CA TRP A 27 -3.83 0.15 0.18
C TRP A 27 -3.80 -1.26 -0.40
N THR A 28 -4.38 -2.26 0.29
CA THR A 28 -4.39 -3.67 -0.17
C THR A 28 -5.22 -3.91 -1.43
N GLY A 29 -6.16 -3.02 -1.74
CA GLY A 29 -6.94 -3.08 -2.97
C GLY A 29 -6.11 -2.76 -4.20
N ARG A 30 -5.03 -1.99 -4.07
CA ARG A 30 -4.11 -1.63 -5.16
C ARG A 30 -2.82 -2.46 -5.13
N TRP A 31 -2.36 -2.81 -3.93
CA TRP A 31 -1.03 -3.36 -3.70
C TRP A 31 -1.08 -4.62 -2.84
N SER A 32 -0.17 -5.55 -3.12
CA SER A 32 0.08 -6.71 -2.27
C SER A 32 1.57 -6.89 -2.08
N MET A 33 1.99 -7.26 -0.87
CA MET A 33 3.36 -7.67 -0.60
C MET A 33 3.50 -9.18 -0.76
N MET A 34 4.46 -9.60 -1.57
CA MET A 34 4.84 -11.00 -1.73
C MET A 34 6.35 -11.13 -1.54
N GLY A 35 6.76 -11.53 -0.33
CA GLY A 35 8.18 -11.52 0.06
C GLY A 35 8.75 -10.10 0.00
N SER A 36 9.84 -9.91 -0.75
CA SER A 36 10.49 -8.61 -0.99
C SER A 36 9.93 -7.84 -2.20
N PHE A 37 8.79 -8.28 -2.74
CA PHE A 37 8.16 -7.64 -3.89
C PHE A 37 6.87 -6.92 -3.49
N MET A 38 6.68 -5.74 -4.06
CA MET A 38 5.39 -5.10 -4.19
C MET A 38 4.73 -5.57 -5.48
N VAL A 39 3.46 -5.93 -5.43
CA VAL A 39 2.68 -6.43 -6.57
C VAL A 39 1.45 -5.55 -6.77
N CYS A 40 1.21 -5.10 -8.00
CA CYS A 40 -0.05 -4.44 -8.34
C CYS A 40 -1.16 -5.50 -8.46
N THR A 41 -2.28 -5.31 -7.74
CA THR A 41 -3.40 -6.26 -7.76
C THR A 41 -4.17 -6.28 -9.08
N GLN A 42 -4.04 -5.22 -9.89
CA GLN A 42 -4.77 -5.06 -11.15
C GLN A 42 -4.00 -5.62 -12.35
N CYS A 43 -2.69 -5.36 -12.43
CA CYS A 43 -1.87 -5.78 -13.58
C CYS A 43 -0.77 -6.79 -13.25
N LEU A 44 -0.61 -7.17 -11.98
CA LEU A 44 0.41 -8.11 -11.49
C LEU A 44 1.87 -7.71 -11.77
N ALA A 45 2.12 -6.48 -12.23
CA ALA A 45 3.46 -5.91 -12.26
C ALA A 45 4.07 -5.97 -10.86
N THR A 46 5.41 -6.06 -10.80
CA THR A 46 6.13 -6.19 -9.53
C THR A 46 7.28 -5.19 -9.43
N GLN A 47 7.61 -4.82 -8.20
CA GLN A 47 8.78 -3.99 -7.88
C GLN A 47 9.48 -4.60 -6.66
N GLN A 48 10.80 -4.83 -6.76
CA GLN A 48 11.62 -5.24 -5.63
C GLN A 48 11.77 -4.11 -4.61
N VAL A 49 11.89 -4.46 -3.33
CA VAL A 49 12.06 -3.50 -2.22
C VAL A 49 13.30 -2.61 -2.36
N ASP A 50 14.37 -3.10 -3.00
CA ASP A 50 15.58 -2.32 -3.26
C ASP A 50 15.32 -1.14 -4.21
N LEU A 51 14.24 -1.19 -4.99
CA LEU A 51 13.77 -0.13 -5.88
C LEU A 51 12.68 0.74 -5.22
N SER A 52 12.45 0.62 -3.92
CA SER A 52 11.37 1.33 -3.20
C SER A 52 11.46 2.87 -3.24
N GLY A 53 12.63 3.41 -3.58
CA GLY A 53 12.83 4.83 -3.82
C GLY A 53 12.21 5.32 -5.13
N GLU A 54 12.08 4.44 -6.12
CA GLU A 54 11.65 4.72 -7.48
C GLU A 54 10.13 4.62 -7.66
N PRO A 55 9.56 5.35 -8.65
CA PRO A 55 8.18 5.14 -9.04
C PRO A 55 7.92 3.69 -9.44
N PHE A 56 6.79 3.15 -8.99
CA PHE A 56 6.29 1.86 -9.45
C PHE A 56 5.87 1.96 -10.92
N VAL A 57 6.22 0.94 -11.71
CA VAL A 57 5.90 0.87 -13.14
C VAL A 57 4.85 -0.22 -13.34
N ASN A 58 3.62 0.19 -13.63
CA ASN A 58 2.54 -0.72 -14.00
C ASN A 58 2.65 -1.19 -15.45
N ALA A 59 1.92 -2.24 -15.81
CA ALA A 59 1.70 -2.60 -17.21
C ALA A 59 0.88 -1.51 -17.93
N GLU A 60 0.95 -1.51 -19.27
CA GLU A 60 0.12 -0.66 -20.11
C GLU A 60 -1.37 -0.84 -19.77
N ASP A 61 -2.13 0.26 -19.80
CA ASP A 61 -3.57 0.33 -19.49
C ASP A 61 -4.00 -0.15 -18.10
N CYS A 62 -3.08 -0.32 -17.16
CA CYS A 62 -3.43 -0.64 -15.78
C CYS A 62 -4.23 0.52 -15.14
N PRO A 63 -5.44 0.27 -14.60
CA PRO A 63 -6.26 1.32 -13.99
C PRO A 63 -5.58 1.97 -12.78
N ALA A 64 -4.75 1.22 -12.05
CA ALA A 64 -3.97 1.72 -10.94
C ALA A 64 -2.80 2.64 -11.34
N ALA A 65 -2.41 2.71 -12.62
CA ALA A 65 -1.26 3.52 -13.06
C ALA A 65 -1.45 5.03 -12.80
N GLN A 66 -2.70 5.49 -12.71
CA GLN A 66 -3.04 6.88 -12.43
C GLN A 66 -3.07 7.20 -10.93
N ARG A 67 -3.06 6.19 -10.07
CA ARG A 67 -3.37 6.30 -8.63
C ARG A 67 -2.31 5.55 -7.82
N GLY A 68 -1.37 6.30 -7.24
CA GLY A 68 -0.32 5.75 -6.38
C GLY A 68 0.91 5.32 -7.18
N LYS A 69 1.99 6.10 -7.09
CA LYS A 69 3.27 5.81 -7.76
C LYS A 69 4.32 5.24 -6.81
N TYR A 70 4.06 5.27 -5.50
CA TYR A 70 5.07 4.97 -4.50
C TYR A 70 4.48 4.03 -3.42
N PRO A 71 4.14 2.79 -3.78
CA PRO A 71 3.41 1.88 -2.91
C PRO A 71 4.14 1.59 -1.59
N TRP A 72 5.48 1.58 -1.59
CA TRP A 72 6.28 1.43 -0.38
C TRP A 72 6.19 2.64 0.56
N ARG A 73 6.12 3.86 0.01
CA ARG A 73 5.93 5.08 0.81
C ARG A 73 4.51 5.13 1.38
N GLU A 74 3.53 4.77 0.57
CA GLU A 74 2.14 4.61 1.01
C GLU A 74 2.04 3.58 2.15
N LEU A 75 2.68 2.42 1.99
CA LEU A 75 2.70 1.38 3.03
C LEU A 75 3.32 1.88 4.33
N LYS A 76 4.45 2.59 4.26
CA LYS A 76 5.07 3.22 5.44
C LYS A 76 4.10 4.17 6.14
N SER A 77 3.33 4.94 5.38
CA SER A 77 2.31 5.84 5.94
C SER A 77 1.20 5.06 6.66
N VAL A 78 0.62 4.05 5.99
CA VAL A 78 -0.44 3.21 6.55
C VAL A 78 0.03 2.48 7.82
N LEU A 79 1.22 1.88 7.79
CA LEU A 79 1.81 1.20 8.95
C LEU A 79 2.17 2.17 10.08
N GLY A 80 2.50 3.43 9.77
CA GLY A 80 2.75 4.47 10.76
C GLY A 80 1.51 4.85 11.59
N MET A 81 0.31 4.51 11.12
CA MET A 81 -0.93 4.68 11.88
C MET A 81 -1.11 3.59 12.95
N VAL A 82 -0.40 2.46 12.84
CA VAL A 82 -0.46 1.40 13.84
C VAL A 82 0.13 1.94 15.15
N PRO A 83 -0.62 1.91 16.27
CA PRO A 83 -0.10 2.40 17.54
C PRO A 83 1.16 1.63 17.93
N THR A 84 2.26 2.36 18.14
CA THR A 84 3.45 1.80 18.78
C THR A 84 3.15 1.52 20.24
N GLN A 85 3.64 0.40 20.79
CA GLN A 85 3.59 0.19 22.23
C GLN A 85 4.34 1.33 22.92
N LYS A 86 3.68 2.02 23.86
CA LYS A 86 4.36 2.98 24.75
C LYS A 86 5.26 2.18 25.70
N GLY A 87 6.54 1.98 25.34
CA GLY A 87 7.45 1.23 26.22
C GLY A 87 8.88 0.90 25.76
N GLU A 88 9.38 1.36 24.61
CA GLU A 88 10.77 1.08 24.20
C GLU A 88 11.64 2.34 24.11
N GLU A 89 11.48 3.26 25.06
CA GLU A 89 12.58 4.16 25.41
C GLU A 89 13.62 3.37 26.21
N GLY A 90 14.55 2.70 25.52
CA GLY A 90 15.80 2.26 26.12
C GLY A 90 16.18 0.80 25.93
N PHE A 91 16.49 0.40 24.71
CA PHE A 91 17.54 -0.61 24.51
C PHE A 91 18.76 0.07 23.89
N HIS A 92 19.47 0.85 24.72
CA HIS A 92 20.86 1.18 24.44
C HIS A 92 21.69 -0.11 24.57
N ILE A 93 22.02 -0.73 23.44
CA ILE A 93 23.13 -1.67 23.40
C ILE A 93 24.39 -0.87 23.67
N ARG A 94 24.84 -0.86 24.92
CA ARG A 94 26.20 -0.43 25.26
C ARG A 94 27.14 -1.53 24.78
N LYS A 95 27.84 -1.21 23.68
CA LYS A 95 29.07 -1.80 23.12
C LYS A 95 29.14 -3.32 22.98
#